data_AF-A0A0F9PCK8-F1
#
_entry.id   AF-A0A0F9PCK8-F1
#
_cell.length_a   1.000
_cell.length_b   1.000
_cell.length_c   1.000
_cell.angle_alpha   90.00
_cell.angle_beta   90.00
_cell.angle_gamma   90.00
#
_symmetry.space_group_name_H-M   'P 1'
#
loop_
_entity.id
_entity.type
_entity.pdbx_description
1 polymer ?
#
loop_
_entity_poly.entity_id
_entity_poly.type
_entity_poly.pdbx_seq_one_letter_code
_entity_poly.pdbx_strand_id
1 'polypeptide(L)'
;MKKLLGSGLLVGLFLLLVACASPVVEYQGVVESVEIGNPTWILVLDSGAVLYARGSLPIEVGKEYIFLVQSNKIRTVKPVK
;
A
#
# COMPACT_ATOMS: atom_id res chain seq x y z
N MET A 1 -10.20 -36.13 -33.68
CA MET A 1 -9.06 -35.50 -32.98
C MET A 1 -9.46 -34.10 -32.52
N LYS A 2 -9.98 -33.93 -31.29
CA LYS A 2 -10.32 -32.61 -30.74
C LYS A 2 -9.13 -32.15 -29.88
N LYS A 3 -8.45 -31.09 -30.32
CA LYS A 3 -7.30 -30.52 -29.63
C LYS A 3 -7.76 -29.85 -28.33
N LEU A 4 -7.46 -30.47 -27.19
CA LEU A 4 -7.51 -29.86 -25.86
C LEU A 4 -6.33 -28.87 -25.73
N LEU A 5 -6.39 -27.72 -26.40
CA LEU A 5 -5.52 -26.58 -26.10
C LEU A 5 -6.43 -25.44 -25.65
N GLY A 6 -6.70 -25.33 -24.36
CA GLY A 6 -7.52 -24.23 -23.84
C GLY A 6 -7.44 -24.05 -22.33
N SER A 7 -7.30 -25.12 -21.57
CA SER A 7 -7.34 -25.05 -20.10
C SER A 7 -6.03 -24.58 -19.46
N GLY A 8 -4.86 -25.01 -19.97
CA GLY A 8 -3.56 -24.61 -19.40
C GLY A 8 -3.20 -23.14 -19.60
N LEU A 9 -3.55 -22.57 -20.78
CA LEU A 9 -3.30 -21.15 -21.08
C LEU A 9 -4.23 -20.24 -20.26
N LEU A 10 -5.49 -20.63 -20.07
CA LEU A 10 -6.45 -19.88 -19.26
C LEU A 10 -6.08 -19.89 -17.77
N VAL A 11 -5.67 -21.03 -17.22
CA VAL A 11 -5.24 -21.13 -15.81
C VAL A 11 -3.93 -20.37 -15.60
N GLY A 12 -2.99 -20.46 -16.55
CA GLY A 12 -1.75 -19.69 -16.52
C GLY A 12 -1.97 -18.18 -16.59
N LEU A 13 -2.83 -17.71 -17.50
CA LEU A 13 -3.21 -16.30 -17.62
C LEU A 13 -3.96 -15.80 -16.37
N PHE A 14 -4.85 -16.62 -15.80
CA PHE A 14 -5.60 -16.28 -14.61
C PHE A 14 -4.68 -16.17 -13.39
N LEU A 15 -3.74 -17.10 -13.21
CA LEU A 15 -2.71 -17.02 -12.17
C LEU A 15 -1.77 -15.81 -12.37
N LEU A 16 -1.40 -15.49 -13.60
CA LEU A 16 -0.59 -14.31 -13.93
C LEU A 16 -1.34 -13.00 -13.66
N LEU A 17 -2.63 -12.94 -13.98
CA LEU A 17 -3.48 -11.77 -13.70
C LEU A 17 -3.68 -11.56 -12.19
N VAL A 18 -3.91 -12.64 -11.44
CA VAL A 18 -4.05 -12.60 -9.98
C VAL A 18 -2.74 -12.19 -9.30
N ALA A 19 -1.59 -12.59 -9.83
CA ALA A 19 -0.29 -12.11 -9.35
C ALA A 19 -0.01 -10.63 -9.68
N CYS A 20 -0.67 -10.08 -10.71
CA CYS A 20 -0.48 -8.69 -11.13
C CYS A 20 -1.33 -7.70 -10.30
N ALA A 21 -2.42 -8.17 -9.69
CA ALA A 21 -3.23 -7.38 -8.79
C ALA A 21 -2.61 -7.36 -7.38
N SER A 22 -1.60 -6.52 -7.17
CA SER A 22 -1.16 -6.22 -5.80
C SER A 22 -2.35 -5.66 -5.01
N PRO A 23 -2.75 -6.30 -3.90
CA PRO A 23 -3.90 -5.85 -3.13
C PRO A 23 -3.64 -4.43 -2.61
N VAL A 24 -4.69 -3.60 -2.65
CA VAL A 24 -4.70 -2.31 -1.97
C VAL A 24 -5.14 -2.58 -0.54
N VAL A 25 -4.31 -2.17 0.42
CA VAL A 25 -4.59 -2.29 1.85
C VAL A 25 -4.74 -0.89 2.42
N GLU A 26 -5.75 -0.71 3.26
CA GLU A 26 -6.00 0.53 3.97
C GLU A 26 -5.42 0.45 5.39
N TYR A 27 -4.69 1.49 5.78
CA TYR A 27 -4.14 1.64 7.12
C TYR A 27 -4.55 2.99 7.69
N GLN A 28 -4.94 3.04 8.95
CA GLN A 28 -5.23 4.27 9.69
C GLN A 28 -4.19 4.44 10.81
N GLY A 29 -3.72 5.67 11.00
CA GLY A 29 -2.74 5.97 12.04
C GLY A 29 -2.31 7.43 12.10
N VAL A 30 -1.53 7.73 13.14
CA VAL A 30 -1.02 9.07 13.45
C VAL A 30 0.42 9.22 12.95
N VAL A 31 0.74 10.41 12.45
CA VAL A 31 2.13 10.78 12.08
C VAL A 31 2.86 11.25 13.33
N GLU A 32 3.86 10.49 13.81
CA GLU A 32 4.58 10.87 15.03
C GLU A 32 5.73 11.83 14.78
N SER A 33 6.49 11.65 13.70
CA SER A 33 7.64 12.49 13.41
C SER A 33 8.08 12.43 11.95
N VAL A 34 8.90 13.41 11.58
CA VAL A 34 9.57 13.49 10.28
C VAL A 34 11.06 13.68 10.49
N GLU A 35 11.88 12.85 9.85
CA GLU A 35 13.33 13.06 9.85
C GLU A 35 13.71 14.15 8.83
N ILE A 36 14.33 15.23 9.32
CA ILE A 36 14.78 16.35 8.48
C ILE A 36 16.11 15.97 7.82
N GLY A 37 16.14 15.93 6.47
CA GLY A 37 17.33 15.58 5.67
C GLY A 37 17.15 14.34 4.79
N ASN A 38 16.20 13.48 5.16
CA ASN A 38 15.71 12.37 4.35
C ASN A 38 14.23 12.23 4.72
N PRO A 39 13.26 12.60 3.86
CA PRO A 39 11.85 12.73 4.25
C PRO A 39 11.27 11.33 4.52
N THR A 40 11.57 10.82 5.70
CA THR A 40 11.10 9.58 6.28
C THR A 40 10.10 9.97 7.34
N TRP A 41 8.88 9.49 7.17
CA TRP A 41 7.77 9.70 8.07
C TRP A 41 7.62 8.47 8.94
N ILE A 42 7.51 8.68 10.25
CA ILE A 42 7.21 7.64 11.21
C ILE A 42 5.71 7.67 11.48
N LEU A 43 5.04 6.58 11.14
CA LEU A 43 3.59 6.42 11.25
C LEU A 43 3.29 5.35 12.29
N VAL A 44 2.46 5.68 13.27
CA VAL A 44 1.95 4.71 14.25
C VAL A 44 0.52 4.40 13.89
N LEU A 45 0.27 3.15 13.51
CA LEU A 45 -1.05 2.65 13.14
C LEU A 45 -1.89 2.35 14.38
N ASP A 46 -3.21 2.33 14.21
CA ASP A 46 -4.16 1.96 15.28
C ASP A 46 -3.95 0.53 15.81
N SER A 47 -3.34 -0.33 14.98
CA SER A 47 -2.94 -1.68 15.37
C SER A 47 -1.72 -1.72 16.29
N GLY A 48 -1.07 -0.58 16.56
CA GLY A 48 0.21 -0.48 17.26
C GLY A 48 1.43 -0.75 16.39
N ALA A 49 1.24 -1.04 15.09
CA ALA A 49 2.34 -1.24 14.15
C ALA A 49 2.98 0.11 13.77
N VAL A 50 4.31 0.11 13.62
CA VAL A 50 5.08 1.29 13.17
C VAL A 50 5.46 1.12 11.71
N LEU A 51 5.13 2.10 10.88
CA LEU A 51 5.52 2.16 9.46
C LEU A 51 6.48 3.32 9.20
N TYR A 52 7.44 3.07 8.30
CA TYR A 52 8.35 4.08 7.79
C TYR A 52 8.02 4.36 6.34
N ALA A 53 7.57 5.58 6.06
CA ALA A 53 7.23 6.02 4.72
C ALA A 53 8.24 7.02 4.20
N ARG A 54 8.78 6.81 2.99
CA ARG A 54 9.76 7.71 2.39
C ARG A 54 9.15 8.54 1.27
N GLY A 55 9.43 9.84 1.29
CA GLY A 55 9.06 10.77 0.22
C GLY A 55 8.31 12.00 0.71
N SER A 56 7.99 12.90 -0.23
CA SER A 56 7.13 14.05 0.06
C SER A 56 5.68 13.56 0.15
N LEU A 57 5.13 13.56 1.37
CA LEU A 57 3.74 13.23 1.63
C LEU A 57 3.02 14.50 2.12
N PRO A 58 1.78 14.76 1.68
CA PRO A 58 0.98 15.90 2.15
C PRO A 58 0.38 15.61 3.53
N ILE A 59 1.23 15.33 4.51
CA ILE A 59 0.85 14.97 5.89
C ILE A 59 1.57 15.85 6.91
N GLU A 60 0.97 15.97 8.09
CA GLU A 60 1.48 16.79 9.18
C GLU A 60 1.66 15.94 10.43
N VAL A 61 2.72 16.24 11.18
CA VAL A 61 3.01 15.59 12.47
C VAL A 61 1.88 15.86 13.48
N GLY A 62 1.49 14.83 14.22
CA GLY A 62 0.42 14.86 15.21
C GLY A 62 -0.99 14.73 14.65
N LYS A 63 -1.14 14.59 13.32
CA LYS A 63 -2.44 14.36 12.66
C LYS A 63 -2.62 12.90 12.26
N GLU A 64 -3.88 12.50 12.22
CA GLU A 64 -4.32 11.16 11.84
C GLU A 64 -4.69 11.10 10.35
N TYR A 65 -4.30 10.02 9.69
CA TYR A 65 -4.50 9.82 8.26
C TYR A 65 -4.86 8.37 7.93
N ILE A 66 -5.58 8.21 6.82
CA ILE A 66 -5.83 6.95 6.14
C ILE A 66 -4.86 6.83 4.96
N PHE A 67 -4.06 5.78 4.95
CA PHE A 67 -3.07 5.44 3.93
C PHE A 67 -3.56 4.25 3.11
N LEU A 68 -3.68 4.45 1.79
CA LEU A 68 -3.87 3.35 0.85
C LEU A 68 -2.51 2.87 0.36
N VAL A 69 -2.12 1.66 0.74
CA VAL A 69 -0.84 1.06 0.40
C VAL A 69 -1.04 -0.05 -0.62
N GLN A 70 -0.25 -0.01 -1.69
CA GLN A 70 -0.24 -1.04 -2.71
C GLN A 70 1.21 -1.30 -3.14
N SER A 71 1.63 -2.57 -3.13
CA SER A 71 3.00 -2.96 -3.53
C SER A 71 4.10 -2.19 -2.77
N ASN A 72 3.93 -2.01 -1.45
CA ASN A 72 4.84 -1.22 -0.59
C ASN A 72 4.95 0.26 -0.96
N LYS A 73 3.99 0.80 -1.71
CA LYS A 73 3.89 2.23 -2.04
C LYS A 73 2.60 2.80 -1.51
N ILE A 74 2.69 3.95 -0.88
CA ILE A 74 1.52 4.76 -0.54
C ILE A 74 0.98 5.34 -1.85
N ARG A 75 -0.29 5.03 -2.15
CA ARG A 75 -1.01 5.51 -3.33
C ARG A 75 -1.84 6.74 -3.02
N THR A 76 -2.41 6.80 -1.83
CA THR A 76 -3.29 7.90 -1.42
C THR A 76 -3.15 8.10 0.08
N VAL A 77 -3.28 9.36 0.48
CA VAL A 77 -3.34 9.76 1.88
C VAL A 77 -4.54 10.67 2.06
N LYS A 78 -5.36 10.41 3.08
CA LYS A 78 -6.54 11.22 3.41
C LYS A 78 -6.51 11.57 4.89
N PRO A 79 -6.71 12.84 5.28
CA PRO A 79 -6.82 13.19 6.70
C PRO A 79 -8.10 12.59 7.28
N VAL A 80 -8.01 12.09 8.52
CA VAL A 80 -9.18 11.80 9.35
C VAL A 80 -9.64 13.14 9.93
N LYS A 81 -10.93 13.47 9.73
CA LYS A 81 -11.50 14.77 10.12
C LYS A 81 -11.70 14.88 11.63
#